data_AF-A0A1I0Q1Z9-F1
#
_entry.id   AF-A0A1I0Q1Z9-F1
#
_cell.length_a   1.000
_cell.length_b   1.000
_cell.length_c   1.000
_cell.angle_alpha   90.00
_cell.angle_beta   90.00
_cell.angle_gamma   90.00
#
_symmetry.space_group_name_H-M   'P 1'
#
loop_
_entity.id
_entity.type
_entity.pdbx_description
1 polymer ?
#
loop_
_entity_poly.entity_id
_entity_poly.type
_entity_poly.pdbx_seq_one_letter_code
_entity_poly.pdbx_strand_id
1 'polypeptide(L)'
;MKIGPRTACVLLIVVSAGCLGTTGGGTDSNGGQLTPPLEQPQELNNSSVKSYALEYEQQFLEQHLEDRYEEGKYGVGCCTTTRDAVVVAEDRGTYYAQVRYPYYYSTSGGETDAASMAIYGVSRETTTRIELSHHTVTAEDPYSGPNQSTNAAPPTIWVVNTGSENQEFSLSMRHEGQDELAYDYRRALSGNESVEFSQVVSRTGAYQLTASVGAERRTTTYTNEDADYTDVAAAPDHVVVLVTDQGLIIHEVPRNL
;
A
#
# COMPACT_ATOMS: atom_id res chain seq x y z
N MET A 1 25.98 -50.42 -15.87
CA MET A 1 26.40 -49.00 -15.81
C MET A 1 25.16 -48.15 -15.57
N LYS A 2 25.01 -47.57 -14.36
CA LYS A 2 23.90 -46.66 -14.01
C LYS A 2 24.42 -45.23 -14.16
N ILE A 3 23.81 -44.44 -15.04
CA ILE A 3 24.10 -43.02 -15.23
C ILE A 3 23.17 -42.26 -14.27
N GLY A 4 23.75 -41.60 -13.27
CA GLY A 4 23.01 -40.77 -12.31
C GLY A 4 22.60 -39.42 -12.91
N PRO A 5 21.52 -38.80 -12.42
CA PRO A 5 21.05 -37.51 -12.91
C PRO A 5 22.03 -36.40 -12.50
N ARG A 6 22.43 -35.59 -13.48
CA ARG A 6 23.26 -34.40 -13.27
C ARG A 6 22.35 -33.24 -12.85
N THR A 7 22.50 -32.80 -11.62
CA THR A 7 21.93 -31.56 -11.11
C THR A 7 22.51 -30.38 -11.89
N ALA A 8 21.66 -29.66 -12.61
CA ALA A 8 22.00 -28.42 -13.29
C ALA A 8 21.88 -27.26 -12.28
N CYS A 9 23.01 -26.71 -11.85
CA CYS A 9 23.02 -25.43 -11.14
C CYS A 9 22.70 -24.32 -12.14
N VAL A 10 21.52 -23.71 -12.02
CA VAL A 10 21.18 -22.47 -12.70
C VAL A 10 21.84 -21.34 -11.90
N LEU A 11 22.93 -20.80 -12.44
CA LEU A 11 23.60 -19.63 -11.91
C LEU A 11 22.79 -18.40 -12.34
N LEU A 12 22.01 -17.83 -11.41
CA LEU A 12 21.25 -16.60 -11.64
C LEU A 12 22.21 -15.41 -11.51
N ILE A 13 22.63 -14.83 -12.64
CA ILE A 13 23.45 -13.62 -12.67
C ILE A 13 22.51 -12.43 -12.46
N VAL A 14 22.45 -11.90 -11.24
CA VAL A 14 21.83 -10.61 -10.95
C VAL A 14 22.75 -9.53 -11.52
N VAL A 15 22.35 -8.94 -12.65
CA VAL A 15 23.00 -7.75 -13.20
C VAL A 15 22.48 -6.56 -12.39
N SER A 16 23.21 -6.15 -11.36
CA SER A 16 23.01 -4.86 -10.72
C SER A 16 23.40 -3.77 -11.72
N ALA A 17 22.39 -3.13 -12.32
CA ALA A 17 22.58 -1.89 -13.05
C ALA A 17 23.01 -0.82 -12.04
N GLY A 18 24.32 -0.66 -11.87
CA GLY A 18 24.88 0.46 -11.14
C GLY A 18 24.55 1.76 -11.89
N CYS A 19 23.70 2.59 -11.30
CA CYS A 19 23.57 3.99 -11.72
C CYS A 19 24.90 4.69 -11.47
N LEU A 20 25.67 4.89 -12.54
CA LEU A 20 26.78 5.83 -12.56
C LEU A 20 26.20 7.24 -12.45
N GLY A 21 26.47 7.90 -11.32
CA GLY A 21 26.10 9.27 -11.08
C GLY A 21 26.73 10.21 -12.12
N THR A 22 25.89 10.88 -12.89
CA THR A 22 26.25 12.09 -13.61
C THR A 22 26.05 13.29 -12.70
N THR A 23 27.15 13.79 -12.14
CA THR A 23 27.24 15.13 -11.56
C THR A 23 27.32 16.16 -12.69
N GLY A 24 26.23 16.90 -12.90
CA GLY A 24 26.17 18.17 -13.60
C GLY A 24 24.99 18.94 -13.00
N GLY A 25 25.10 20.16 -12.47
CA GLY A 25 26.04 21.23 -12.77
C GLY A 25 25.40 22.21 -13.76
N GLY A 26 24.33 22.89 -13.34
CA GLY A 26 23.65 23.91 -14.14
C GLY A 26 22.41 24.44 -13.44
N THR A 27 22.57 25.47 -12.61
CA THR A 27 21.47 26.23 -12.00
C THR A 27 21.03 27.29 -13.01
N ASP A 28 20.07 26.94 -13.87
CA ASP A 28 19.29 27.92 -14.63
C ASP A 28 17.96 28.12 -13.91
N SER A 29 17.91 29.14 -13.05
CA SER A 29 16.68 29.65 -12.44
C SER A 29 15.83 30.34 -13.50
N ASN A 30 15.08 29.56 -14.28
CA ASN A 30 13.99 30.06 -15.12
C ASN A 30 12.66 29.67 -14.49
N GLY A 31 11.77 30.67 -14.37
CA GLY A 31 10.54 30.63 -13.58
C GLY A 31 9.73 29.34 -13.74
N GLY A 32 9.29 28.82 -12.59
CA GLY A 32 8.54 27.58 -12.42
C GLY A 32 7.57 27.33 -13.56
N GLN A 33 8.02 26.51 -14.50
CA GLN A 33 7.18 26.00 -15.56
C GLN A 33 6.31 24.95 -14.90
N LEU A 34 5.07 25.32 -14.56
CA LEU A 34 4.06 24.40 -14.05
C LEU A 34 4.09 23.13 -14.90
N THR A 35 4.48 22.01 -14.29
CA THR A 35 4.46 20.71 -14.97
C THR A 35 3.04 20.52 -15.50
N PRO A 36 2.86 20.33 -16.83
CA PRO A 36 1.52 20.22 -17.40
C PRO A 36 0.76 19.07 -16.71
N PRO A 37 -0.58 19.16 -16.61
CA PRO A 37 -1.38 18.05 -16.11
C PRO A 37 -1.09 16.80 -16.93
N LEU A 38 -0.88 15.67 -16.25
CA LEU A 38 -0.68 14.39 -16.91
C LEU A 38 -1.91 14.05 -17.77
N GLU A 39 -1.69 13.64 -19.02
CA GLU A 39 -2.79 13.23 -19.88
C GLU A 39 -3.36 11.90 -19.39
N GLN A 40 -4.68 11.84 -19.19
CA GLN A 40 -5.34 10.60 -18.82
C GLN A 40 -5.15 9.53 -19.90
N PRO A 41 -5.02 8.25 -19.49
CA PRO A 41 -4.85 7.16 -20.44
C PRO A 41 -6.11 7.02 -21.31
N GLN A 42 -5.91 6.89 -22.63
CA GLN A 42 -7.00 6.73 -23.61
C GLN A 42 -7.81 5.45 -23.36
N GLU A 43 -7.14 4.41 -22.88
CA GLU A 43 -7.74 3.14 -22.48
C GLU A 43 -7.51 2.92 -20.99
N LEU A 44 -8.58 2.67 -20.24
CA LEU A 44 -8.49 2.29 -18.83
C LEU A 44 -8.43 0.76 -18.73
N ASN A 45 -7.26 0.27 -18.35
CA ASN A 45 -7.02 -1.12 -18.02
C ASN A 45 -5.96 -1.19 -16.91
N ASN A 46 -5.73 -2.38 -16.35
CA ASN A 46 -4.81 -2.52 -15.21
C ASN A 46 -3.40 -2.00 -15.50
N SER A 47 -2.88 -2.16 -16.71
CA SER A 47 -1.53 -1.69 -17.05
C SER A 47 -1.48 -0.18 -17.17
N SER A 48 -2.41 0.42 -17.91
CA SER A 48 -2.43 1.87 -18.12
C SER A 48 -2.71 2.63 -16.82
N VAL A 49 -3.62 2.13 -15.98
CA VAL A 49 -3.94 2.72 -14.68
C VAL A 49 -2.74 2.66 -13.74
N LYS A 50 -2.01 1.53 -13.68
CA LYS A 50 -0.80 1.42 -12.85
C LYS A 50 0.27 2.42 -13.28
N SER A 51 0.58 2.49 -14.57
CA SER A 51 1.56 3.43 -15.11
C SER A 51 1.15 4.88 -14.84
N TYR A 52 -0.11 5.23 -15.12
CA TYR A 52 -0.63 6.57 -14.89
C TYR A 52 -0.61 6.95 -13.40
N ALA A 53 -1.03 6.05 -12.50
CA ALA A 53 -1.01 6.30 -11.05
C ALA A 53 0.42 6.49 -10.52
N LEU A 54 1.39 5.75 -11.05
CA LEU A 54 2.81 5.93 -10.72
C LEU A 54 3.36 7.28 -11.17
N GLU A 55 3.09 7.67 -12.41
CA GLU A 55 3.51 8.96 -12.96
C GLU A 55 2.85 10.12 -12.20
N TYR A 56 1.57 9.97 -11.84
CA TYR A 56 0.86 10.98 -11.07
C TYR A 56 1.42 11.12 -9.64
N GLU A 57 1.78 10.02 -8.97
CA GLU A 57 2.43 10.07 -7.66
C GLU A 57 3.83 10.68 -7.74
N GLN A 58 4.60 10.41 -8.80
CA GLN A 58 5.86 11.08 -9.04
C GLN A 58 5.67 12.60 -9.13
N GLN A 59 4.74 13.06 -9.98
CA GLN A 59 4.46 14.49 -10.16
C GLN A 59 3.98 15.13 -8.85
N PHE A 60 3.12 14.43 -8.09
CA PHE A 60 2.69 14.87 -6.76
C PHE A 60 3.89 15.04 -5.81
N LEU A 61 4.79 14.05 -5.75
CA LEU A 61 5.95 14.09 -4.85
C LEU A 61 6.94 15.18 -5.24
N GLU A 62 7.20 15.36 -6.54
CA GLU A 62 8.07 16.45 -7.02
C GLU A 62 7.53 17.80 -6.54
N GLN A 63 6.24 18.07 -6.75
CA GLN A 63 5.59 19.31 -6.30
C GLN A 63 5.56 19.44 -4.77
N HIS A 64 5.12 18.38 -4.06
CA HIS A 64 4.96 18.41 -2.61
C HIS A 64 6.31 18.57 -1.89
N LEU A 65 7.37 17.96 -2.41
CA LEU A 65 8.71 18.07 -1.83
C LEU A 65 9.37 19.41 -2.19
N GLU A 66 9.15 19.94 -3.40
CA GLU A 66 9.59 21.29 -3.78
C GLU A 66 8.99 22.37 -2.86
N ASP A 67 7.70 22.25 -2.54
CA ASP A 67 7.01 23.17 -1.63
C ASP A 67 7.54 23.10 -0.19
N ARG A 68 8.11 21.96 0.21
CA ARG A 68 8.48 21.65 1.61
C ARG A 68 9.97 21.74 1.88
N TYR A 69 10.80 21.49 0.87
CA TYR A 69 12.24 21.37 0.98
C TYR A 69 12.93 22.20 -0.10
N GLU A 70 14.07 22.79 0.24
CA GLU A 70 14.87 23.53 -0.74
C GLU A 70 15.40 22.58 -1.84
N GLU A 71 15.59 23.14 -3.04
CA GLU A 71 16.16 22.43 -4.19
C GLU A 71 17.48 21.73 -3.82
N GLY A 72 17.64 20.49 -4.26
CA GLY A 72 18.82 19.65 -3.97
C GLY A 72 18.81 18.99 -2.59
N LYS A 73 17.80 19.22 -1.75
CA LYS A 73 17.59 18.50 -0.48
C LYS A 73 16.50 17.44 -0.54
N TYR A 74 16.01 17.10 -1.73
CA TYR A 74 15.07 16.01 -1.91
C TYR A 74 15.26 15.35 -3.28
N GLY A 75 14.63 14.19 -3.46
CA GLY A 75 14.50 13.57 -4.76
C GLY A 75 13.48 12.44 -4.75
N VAL A 76 12.96 12.15 -5.93
CA VAL A 76 11.95 11.12 -6.17
C VAL A 76 12.61 9.94 -6.88
N GLY A 77 12.38 8.73 -6.36
CA GLY A 77 13.15 7.53 -6.75
C GLY A 77 14.42 7.38 -5.91
N CYS A 78 14.38 6.50 -4.90
CA CYS A 78 15.55 6.09 -4.11
C CYS A 78 15.95 4.64 -4.44
N CYS A 79 17.21 4.28 -4.19
CA CYS A 79 17.78 2.97 -4.49
C CYS A 79 17.36 1.84 -3.54
N THR A 80 16.77 2.16 -2.38
CA THR A 80 16.47 1.17 -1.32
C THR A 80 15.07 0.60 -1.37
N THR A 81 14.11 1.27 -2.01
CA THR A 81 12.70 0.86 -2.04
C THR A 81 12.18 0.79 -3.47
N THR A 82 11.44 -0.27 -3.79
CA THR A 82 10.83 -0.46 -5.12
C THR A 82 9.64 0.47 -5.33
N ARG A 83 9.57 1.07 -6.53
CA ARG A 83 8.40 1.78 -7.03
C ARG A 83 7.37 0.76 -7.54
N ASP A 84 6.13 0.81 -7.05
CA ASP A 84 5.11 -0.15 -7.43
C ASP A 84 3.68 0.40 -7.46
N ALA A 85 2.82 -0.27 -8.24
CA ALA A 85 1.39 -0.04 -8.27
C ALA A 85 0.57 -1.32 -8.51
N VAL A 86 -0.55 -1.44 -7.80
CA VAL A 86 -1.51 -2.55 -7.92
C VAL A 86 -2.92 -2.01 -8.06
N VAL A 87 -3.65 -2.50 -9.06
CA VAL A 87 -5.09 -2.26 -9.11
C VAL A 87 -5.76 -3.17 -8.09
N VAL A 88 -6.33 -2.57 -7.06
CA VAL A 88 -7.00 -3.27 -5.95
C VAL A 88 -8.50 -3.43 -6.20
N ALA A 89 -9.09 -2.60 -7.06
CA ALA A 89 -10.50 -2.71 -7.43
C ALA A 89 -10.83 -1.99 -8.73
N GLU A 90 -11.97 -2.36 -9.32
CA GLU A 90 -12.70 -1.58 -10.31
C GLU A 90 -14.14 -1.41 -9.82
N ASP A 91 -14.63 -0.16 -9.75
CA ASP A 91 -16.03 0.15 -9.47
C ASP A 91 -16.57 1.13 -10.51
N ARG A 92 -17.57 0.68 -11.28
CA ARG A 92 -18.29 1.47 -12.30
C ARG A 92 -17.40 2.29 -13.24
N GLY A 93 -16.27 1.72 -13.67
CA GLY A 93 -15.33 2.37 -14.59
C GLY A 93 -14.31 3.29 -13.91
N THR A 94 -14.28 3.32 -12.57
CA THR A 94 -13.17 3.86 -11.79
C THR A 94 -12.28 2.71 -11.34
N TYR A 95 -11.01 2.78 -11.68
CA TYR A 95 -10.00 1.84 -11.22
C TYR A 95 -9.29 2.41 -9.99
N TYR A 96 -9.16 1.60 -8.94
CA TYR A 96 -8.44 1.98 -7.74
C TYR A 96 -7.07 1.32 -7.76
N ALA A 97 -6.02 2.13 -7.87
CA ALA A 97 -4.64 1.67 -7.83
C ALA A 97 -3.96 2.11 -6.53
N GLN A 98 -3.52 1.15 -5.73
CA GLN A 98 -2.59 1.43 -4.65
C GLN A 98 -1.20 1.66 -5.24
N VAL A 99 -0.56 2.74 -4.81
CA VAL A 99 0.79 3.14 -5.24
C VAL A 99 1.71 3.16 -4.03
N ARG A 100 2.93 2.65 -4.22
CA ARG A 100 4.07 2.85 -3.33
C ARG A 100 5.18 3.52 -4.12
N TYR A 101 5.58 4.71 -3.70
CA TYR A 101 6.60 5.49 -4.42
C TYR A 101 7.72 5.94 -3.48
N PRO A 102 8.98 5.53 -3.70
CA PRO A 102 10.10 5.92 -2.86
C PRO A 102 10.53 7.37 -3.09
N TYR A 103 10.88 8.07 -2.01
CA TYR A 103 11.49 9.39 -2.06
C TYR A 103 12.52 9.54 -0.95
N TYR A 104 13.42 10.50 -1.10
CA TYR A 104 14.36 10.87 -0.05
C TYR A 104 14.29 12.38 0.19
N TYR A 105 14.65 12.77 1.40
CA TYR A 105 14.90 14.18 1.71
C TYR A 105 16.01 14.31 2.74
N SER A 106 16.71 15.43 2.69
CA SER A 106 17.80 15.80 3.57
C SER A 106 17.39 16.99 4.41
N THR A 107 17.62 16.87 5.71
CA THR A 107 17.47 17.97 6.67
C THR A 107 18.84 18.32 7.24
N SER A 108 18.93 19.42 7.98
CA SER A 108 20.16 19.75 8.72
C SER A 108 20.61 18.66 9.71
N GLY A 109 19.72 17.71 10.05
CA GLY A 109 19.99 16.59 10.95
C GLY A 109 20.32 15.26 10.28
N GLY A 110 20.22 15.15 8.94
CA GLY A 110 20.50 13.91 8.22
C GLY A 110 19.63 13.68 6.98
N GLU A 111 19.95 12.62 6.24
CA GLU A 111 19.19 12.11 5.10
C GLU A 111 18.20 11.04 5.57
N THR A 112 16.98 11.11 5.06
CA THR A 112 15.90 10.17 5.36
C THR A 112 15.34 9.61 4.06
N ASP A 113 15.35 8.28 3.95
CA ASP A 113 14.60 7.54 2.94
C ASP A 113 13.17 7.30 3.44
N ALA A 114 12.20 7.51 2.58
CA ALA A 114 10.79 7.28 2.86
C ALA A 114 10.07 6.68 1.64
N ALA A 115 8.84 6.23 1.86
CA ALA A 115 7.94 5.81 0.81
C ALA A 115 6.60 6.52 0.98
N SER A 116 6.09 7.07 -0.10
CA SER A 116 4.72 7.54 -0.18
C SER A 116 3.80 6.36 -0.48
N MET A 117 2.68 6.30 0.23
CA MET A 117 1.63 5.32 0.02
C MET A 117 0.31 6.04 -0.23
N ALA A 118 -0.35 5.71 -1.33
CA ALA A 118 -1.61 6.34 -1.72
C ALA A 118 -2.51 5.35 -2.48
N ILE A 119 -3.81 5.64 -2.52
CA ILE A 119 -4.74 5.02 -3.47
C ILE A 119 -5.20 6.07 -4.46
N TYR A 120 -5.12 5.73 -5.75
CA TYR A 120 -5.59 6.54 -6.86
C TYR A 120 -6.89 5.96 -7.42
N GLY A 121 -7.97 6.73 -7.36
CA GLY A 121 -9.18 6.47 -8.14
C GLY A 121 -9.03 7.10 -9.52
N VAL A 122 -8.90 6.29 -10.56
CA VAL A 122 -8.70 6.72 -11.95
C VAL A 122 -9.93 6.37 -12.78
N SER A 123 -10.61 7.39 -13.28
CA SER A 123 -11.73 7.27 -14.22
C SER A 123 -11.41 8.01 -15.52
N ARG A 124 -12.34 8.00 -16.50
CA ARG A 124 -12.21 8.78 -17.75
C ARG A 124 -12.40 10.28 -17.56
N GLU A 125 -12.92 10.68 -16.40
CA GLU A 125 -13.31 12.06 -16.14
C GLU A 125 -12.38 12.69 -15.10
N THR A 126 -11.90 11.90 -14.15
CA THR A 126 -11.24 12.40 -12.94
C THR A 126 -10.16 11.46 -12.45
N THR A 127 -9.23 12.03 -11.68
CA THR A 127 -8.23 11.30 -10.91
C THR A 127 -8.25 11.84 -9.50
N THR A 128 -8.49 10.97 -8.53
CA THR A 128 -8.51 11.32 -7.11
C THR A 128 -7.40 10.60 -6.39
N ARG A 129 -6.56 11.34 -5.66
CA ARG A 129 -5.55 10.81 -4.76
C ARG A 129 -6.10 10.73 -3.34
N ILE A 130 -5.96 9.59 -2.71
CA ILE A 130 -6.26 9.37 -1.29
C ILE A 130 -4.97 8.98 -0.60
N GLU A 131 -4.48 9.86 0.27
CA GLU A 131 -3.27 9.59 1.05
C GLU A 131 -3.55 8.50 2.09
N LEU A 132 -2.65 7.51 2.18
CA LEU A 132 -2.72 6.47 3.19
C LEU A 132 -2.09 6.99 4.49
N SER A 133 -2.95 7.42 5.42
CA SER A 133 -2.53 7.99 6.69
C SER A 133 -2.25 6.90 7.70
N HIS A 134 -1.06 6.93 8.31
CA HIS A 134 -0.66 6.08 9.43
C HIS A 134 -1.36 6.46 10.74
N HIS A 135 -2.70 6.49 10.74
CA HIS A 135 -3.45 6.51 11.99
C HIS A 135 -3.49 5.09 12.55
N THR A 136 -2.38 4.69 13.17
CA THR A 136 -2.24 3.36 13.75
C THR A 136 -3.26 3.15 14.87
N VAL A 137 -4.23 2.27 14.61
CA VAL A 137 -5.05 1.69 15.67
C VAL A 137 -4.46 0.35 16.07
N THR A 138 -3.64 0.36 17.13
CA THR A 138 -3.14 -0.89 17.73
C THR A 138 -4.28 -1.55 18.47
N ALA A 139 -4.58 -2.82 18.16
CA ALA A 139 -5.45 -3.60 19.02
C ALA A 139 -4.76 -3.77 20.38
N GLU A 140 -5.43 -3.43 21.48
CA GLU A 140 -4.99 -3.90 22.79
C GLU A 140 -5.08 -5.43 22.73
N ASP A 141 -3.94 -6.12 22.59
CA ASP A 141 -3.93 -7.58 22.60
C ASP A 141 -4.48 -8.02 23.96
N PRO A 142 -5.71 -8.60 24.02
CA PRO A 142 -6.28 -9.00 25.30
C PRO A 142 -5.53 -10.22 25.88
N TYR A 143 -4.60 -10.82 25.13
CA TYR A 143 -3.84 -12.00 25.49
C TYR A 143 -2.35 -11.72 25.69
N SER A 144 -1.93 -11.53 26.94
CA SER A 144 -0.53 -11.69 27.37
C SER A 144 -0.17 -13.17 27.68
N GLY A 145 -0.73 -14.10 26.91
CA GLY A 145 -0.59 -15.54 27.16
C GLY A 145 0.72 -16.15 26.60
N PRO A 146 1.13 -17.34 27.07
CA PRO A 146 2.39 -17.99 26.67
C PRO A 146 2.43 -18.47 25.21
N ASN A 147 1.33 -18.29 24.45
CA ASN A 147 1.22 -18.66 23.04
C ASN A 147 1.27 -17.44 22.10
N GLN A 148 1.69 -16.27 22.58
CA GLN A 148 2.04 -15.18 21.67
C GLN A 148 3.26 -15.63 20.84
N SER A 149 3.08 -15.79 19.53
CA SER A 149 4.23 -15.86 18.64
C SER A 149 4.80 -14.45 18.54
N THR A 150 6.05 -14.26 18.99
CA THR A 150 6.76 -13.00 18.77
C THR A 150 7.18 -12.81 17.30
N ASN A 151 6.92 -13.81 16.45
CA ASN A 151 7.37 -13.84 15.06
C ASN A 151 6.23 -13.67 14.05
N ALA A 152 4.96 -13.74 14.47
CA ALA A 152 3.86 -13.44 13.56
C ALA A 152 3.94 -11.97 13.14
N ALA A 153 3.96 -11.72 11.82
CA ALA A 153 3.86 -10.39 11.27
C ALA A 153 2.38 -10.09 11.03
N PRO A 154 1.68 -9.42 11.97
CA PRO A 154 0.26 -9.15 11.83
C PRO A 154 -0.01 -8.40 10.52
N PRO A 155 -1.15 -8.66 9.86
CA PRO A 155 -1.50 -7.94 8.65
C PRO A 155 -1.70 -6.46 8.99
N THR A 156 -1.31 -5.61 8.05
CA THR A 156 -1.86 -4.26 8.02
C THR A 156 -3.20 -4.30 7.29
N ILE A 157 -4.21 -3.60 7.80
CA ILE A 157 -5.49 -3.43 7.10
C ILE A 157 -5.65 -1.94 6.83
N TRP A 158 -5.82 -1.59 5.57
CA TRP A 158 -6.11 -0.23 5.14
C TRP A 158 -7.60 -0.12 4.85
N VAL A 159 -8.30 0.77 5.55
CA VAL A 159 -9.68 1.12 5.22
C VAL A 159 -9.68 2.49 4.58
N VAL A 160 -10.26 2.60 3.40
CA VAL A 160 -10.18 3.81 2.58
C VAL A 160 -11.58 4.20 2.12
N ASN A 161 -12.06 5.36 2.55
CA ASN A 161 -13.29 5.95 2.05
C ASN A 161 -13.02 6.70 0.76
N THR A 162 -13.44 6.12 -0.36
CA THR A 162 -13.32 6.71 -1.69
C THR A 162 -14.57 7.51 -2.08
N GLY A 163 -15.62 7.47 -1.26
CA GLY A 163 -16.83 8.26 -1.44
C GLY A 163 -16.63 9.72 -1.04
N SER A 164 -17.51 10.60 -1.52
CA SER A 164 -17.46 12.03 -1.16
C SER A 164 -18.12 12.34 0.19
N GLU A 165 -18.91 11.41 0.72
CA GLU A 165 -19.70 11.60 1.93
C GLU A 165 -19.03 10.97 3.16
N ASN A 166 -19.42 11.46 4.34
CA ASN A 166 -19.04 10.83 5.60
C ASN A 166 -19.80 9.50 5.74
N GLN A 167 -19.08 8.41 5.94
CA GLN A 167 -19.70 7.09 6.09
C GLN A 167 -19.34 6.47 7.44
N GLU A 168 -20.34 5.96 8.17
CA GLU A 168 -20.09 5.13 9.35
C GLU A 168 -19.61 3.75 8.92
N PHE A 169 -18.39 3.44 9.32
CA PHE A 169 -17.72 2.19 9.02
C PHE A 169 -17.47 1.41 10.31
N SER A 170 -17.57 0.08 10.23
CA SER A 170 -17.00 -0.80 11.26
C SER A 170 -16.21 -1.95 10.68
N LEU A 171 -15.16 -2.33 11.41
CA LEU A 171 -14.30 -3.46 11.14
C LEU A 171 -14.31 -4.39 12.34
N SER A 172 -14.50 -5.68 12.10
CA SER A 172 -14.35 -6.70 13.13
C SER A 172 -13.55 -7.88 12.62
N MET A 173 -12.75 -8.49 13.50
CA MET A 173 -12.04 -9.72 13.21
C MET A 173 -12.36 -10.78 14.25
N ARG A 174 -12.62 -12.00 13.79
CA ARG A 174 -12.89 -13.15 14.64
C ARG A 174 -11.97 -14.31 14.30
N HIS A 175 -11.39 -14.95 15.30
CA HIS A 175 -10.55 -16.14 15.06
C HIS A 175 -11.44 -17.30 14.61
N GLU A 176 -11.11 -17.95 13.49
CA GLU A 176 -11.92 -19.04 12.96
C GLU A 176 -11.90 -20.25 13.90
N GLY A 177 -13.05 -20.90 14.07
CA GLY A 177 -13.21 -22.04 15.00
C GLY A 177 -13.31 -21.65 16.48
N GLN A 178 -13.21 -20.35 16.81
CA GLN A 178 -13.49 -19.82 18.15
C GLN A 178 -14.56 -18.72 17.98
N ASP A 179 -15.60 -18.66 18.82
CA ASP A 179 -16.55 -17.52 18.80
C ASP A 179 -15.92 -16.28 19.47
N GLU A 180 -14.64 -16.04 19.14
CA GLU A 180 -13.76 -15.10 19.81
C GLU A 180 -13.53 -13.90 18.90
N LEU A 181 -13.95 -12.74 19.40
CA LEU A 181 -13.76 -11.44 18.77
C LEU A 181 -12.34 -10.95 19.09
N ALA A 182 -11.46 -10.99 18.09
CA ALA A 182 -10.10 -10.50 18.22
C ALA A 182 -10.03 -8.98 18.09
N TYR A 183 -10.95 -8.39 17.32
CA TYR A 183 -10.98 -6.96 17.05
C TYR A 183 -12.39 -6.48 16.73
N ASP A 184 -12.76 -5.30 17.20
CA ASP A 184 -13.97 -4.58 16.80
C ASP A 184 -13.73 -3.06 16.87
N TYR A 185 -14.07 -2.38 15.79
CA TYR A 185 -13.81 -0.96 15.61
C TYR A 185 -14.94 -0.33 14.84
N ARG A 186 -15.32 0.89 15.24
CA ARG A 186 -16.33 1.69 14.54
C ARG A 186 -15.96 3.16 14.57
N ARG A 187 -16.09 3.82 13.41
CA ARG A 187 -16.00 5.29 13.31
C ARG A 187 -16.67 5.81 12.05
N ALA A 188 -16.94 7.11 12.04
CA ALA A 188 -17.17 7.81 10.79
C ALA A 188 -15.83 8.02 10.06
N LEU A 189 -15.82 7.78 8.75
CA LEU A 189 -14.75 8.13 7.84
C LEU A 189 -15.21 9.29 6.98
N SER A 190 -14.43 10.37 6.93
CA SER A 190 -14.67 11.46 6.00
C SER A 190 -14.38 11.05 4.56
N GLY A 191 -14.91 11.80 3.60
CA GLY A 191 -14.63 11.55 2.19
C GLY A 191 -13.14 11.69 1.89
N ASN A 192 -12.58 10.76 1.11
CA ASN A 192 -11.14 10.62 0.84
C ASN A 192 -10.27 10.44 2.10
N GLU A 193 -10.83 9.92 3.19
CA GLU A 193 -10.07 9.55 4.38
C GLU A 193 -9.61 8.09 4.31
N SER A 194 -8.43 7.80 4.89
CA SER A 194 -7.95 6.45 5.10
C SER A 194 -7.53 6.21 6.55
N VAL A 195 -7.60 4.95 6.99
CA VAL A 195 -7.18 4.50 8.33
C VAL A 195 -6.38 3.22 8.21
N GLU A 196 -5.25 3.18 8.90
CA GLU A 196 -4.41 2.00 9.03
C GLU A 196 -4.69 1.25 10.33
N PHE A 197 -4.96 -0.03 10.21
CA PHE A 197 -5.02 -0.95 11.34
C PHE A 197 -3.80 -1.85 11.26
N SER A 198 -2.81 -1.60 12.12
CA SER A 198 -1.61 -2.43 12.23
C SER A 198 -1.65 -3.21 13.54
N GLN A 199 -1.01 -4.39 13.54
CA GLN A 199 -0.93 -5.24 14.73
C GLN A 199 -2.30 -5.69 15.27
N VAL A 200 -3.27 -5.93 14.36
CA VAL A 200 -4.64 -6.25 14.74
C VAL A 200 -4.78 -7.64 15.37
N VAL A 201 -3.94 -8.60 14.95
CA VAL A 201 -3.95 -9.98 15.46
C VAL A 201 -2.53 -10.53 15.61
N SER A 202 -2.11 -10.86 16.83
CA SER A 202 -0.77 -11.39 17.14
C SER A 202 -0.69 -12.92 17.05
N ARG A 203 -1.82 -13.61 17.15
CA ARG A 203 -1.89 -15.07 17.19
C ARG A 203 -1.98 -15.65 15.78
N THR A 204 -1.34 -16.80 15.58
CA THR A 204 -1.41 -17.54 14.32
C THR A 204 -2.74 -18.27 14.18
N GLY A 205 -3.28 -18.32 12.97
CA GLY A 205 -4.58 -18.94 12.69
C GLY A 205 -5.35 -18.24 11.58
N ALA A 206 -6.48 -18.81 11.21
CA ALA A 206 -7.42 -18.18 10.29
C ALA A 206 -8.33 -17.21 11.05
N TYR A 207 -8.66 -16.09 10.41
CA TYR A 207 -9.47 -15.01 10.93
C TYR A 207 -10.53 -14.61 9.91
N GLN A 208 -11.76 -14.42 10.35
CA GLN A 208 -12.80 -13.79 9.56
C GLN A 208 -12.75 -12.28 9.77
N LEU A 209 -12.32 -11.55 8.74
CA LEU A 209 -12.39 -10.10 8.68
C LEU A 209 -13.77 -9.70 8.14
N THR A 210 -14.53 -8.94 8.91
CA THR A 210 -15.80 -8.36 8.50
C THR A 210 -15.70 -6.85 8.46
N ALA A 211 -16.00 -6.26 7.31
CA ALA A 211 -16.24 -4.83 7.13
C ALA A 211 -17.74 -4.56 6.97
N SER A 212 -18.24 -3.45 7.50
CA SER A 212 -19.62 -3.01 7.28
C SER A 212 -19.76 -1.50 7.22
N VAL A 213 -20.68 -1.06 6.37
CA VAL A 213 -21.06 0.34 6.15
C VAL A 213 -22.58 0.39 6.01
N GLY A 214 -23.25 1.11 6.92
CA GLY A 214 -24.71 1.08 7.01
C GLY A 214 -25.25 -0.35 7.15
N ALA A 215 -26.07 -0.79 6.19
CA ALA A 215 -26.62 -2.15 6.16
C ALA A 215 -25.76 -3.15 5.37
N GLU A 216 -24.77 -2.68 4.60
CA GLU A 216 -23.90 -3.56 3.83
C GLU A 216 -22.82 -4.19 4.72
N ARG A 217 -22.57 -5.48 4.50
CA ARG A 217 -21.55 -6.25 5.19
C ARG A 217 -20.78 -7.12 4.20
N ARG A 218 -19.46 -7.11 4.30
CA ARG A 218 -18.55 -7.99 3.55
C ARG A 218 -17.65 -8.72 4.52
N THR A 219 -17.34 -9.98 4.19
CA THR A 219 -16.47 -10.83 5.00
C THR A 219 -15.44 -11.50 4.09
N THR A 220 -14.17 -11.51 4.51
CA THR A 220 -13.11 -12.34 3.92
C THR A 220 -12.45 -13.18 5.02
N THR A 221 -11.77 -14.25 4.62
CA THR A 221 -10.94 -15.05 5.53
C THR A 221 -9.48 -14.71 5.27
N TYR A 222 -8.79 -14.30 6.33
CA TYR A 222 -7.36 -14.03 6.34
C TYR A 222 -6.66 -15.06 7.21
N THR A 223 -5.47 -15.53 6.82
CA THR A 223 -4.68 -16.45 7.65
C THR A 223 -3.41 -15.76 8.12
N ASN A 224 -3.26 -15.64 9.45
CA ASN A 224 -2.00 -15.22 10.08
C ASN A 224 -1.13 -16.47 10.27
N GLU A 225 -0.15 -16.66 9.41
CA GLU A 225 0.78 -17.78 9.51
C GLU A 225 2.00 -17.39 10.34
N ASP A 226 2.55 -18.35 11.10
CA ASP A 226 3.79 -18.11 11.83
C ASP A 226 4.90 -17.82 10.81
N ALA A 227 5.64 -16.72 10.98
CA ALA A 227 6.67 -16.32 10.03
C ALA A 227 7.95 -17.17 10.16
N ASP A 228 7.84 -18.43 10.57
CA ASP A 228 8.95 -19.34 10.75
C ASP A 228 9.53 -19.76 9.38
N TYR A 229 10.45 -18.92 8.89
CA TYR A 229 11.56 -19.18 7.98
C TYR A 229 11.32 -19.45 6.46
N THR A 230 12.20 -18.81 5.69
CA THR A 230 12.66 -19.07 4.30
C THR A 230 11.78 -18.69 3.11
N ASP A 231 10.45 -18.59 3.23
CA ASP A 231 9.59 -18.27 2.09
C ASP A 231 8.65 -17.09 2.38
N VAL A 232 9.24 -15.90 2.51
CA VAL A 232 8.57 -14.62 2.83
C VAL A 232 7.53 -14.20 1.76
N ALA A 233 7.42 -14.95 0.66
CA ALA A 233 6.63 -14.58 -0.51
C ALA A 233 5.13 -14.96 -0.47
N ALA A 234 4.67 -15.78 0.48
CA ALA A 234 3.33 -16.37 0.40
C ALA A 234 2.21 -15.64 1.18
N ALA A 235 2.52 -14.86 2.21
CA ALA A 235 1.51 -14.15 3.00
C ALA A 235 1.15 -12.78 2.37
N PRO A 236 -0.13 -12.36 2.34
CA PRO A 236 -0.47 -11.00 1.94
C PRO A 236 0.09 -10.00 2.95
N ASP A 237 0.67 -8.89 2.46
CA ASP A 237 1.24 -7.85 3.34
C ASP A 237 0.12 -7.12 4.08
N HIS A 238 -0.95 -6.83 3.33
CA HIS A 238 -2.06 -6.05 3.84
C HIS A 238 -3.36 -6.32 3.10
N VAL A 239 -4.46 -6.00 3.76
CA VAL A 239 -5.82 -6.02 3.20
C VAL A 239 -6.27 -4.59 2.96
N VAL A 240 -6.81 -4.29 1.77
CA VAL A 240 -7.42 -3.01 1.46
C VAL A 240 -8.94 -3.18 1.47
N VAL A 241 -9.62 -2.38 2.29
CA VAL A 241 -11.08 -2.26 2.36
C VAL A 241 -11.46 -0.92 1.78
N LEU A 242 -12.06 -0.91 0.59
CA LEU A 242 -12.60 0.31 -0.01
C LEU A 242 -14.06 0.49 0.42
N VAL A 243 -14.33 1.65 0.98
CA VAL A 243 -15.65 2.17 1.30
C VAL A 243 -16.02 3.13 0.18
N THR A 244 -16.93 2.70 -0.70
CA THR A 244 -17.35 3.46 -1.89
C THR A 244 -18.77 3.99 -1.70
N ASP A 245 -19.23 4.89 -2.58
CA ASP A 245 -20.63 5.33 -2.58
C ASP A 245 -21.63 4.20 -2.94
N GLN A 246 -21.13 3.05 -3.40
CA GLN A 246 -21.93 1.92 -3.86
C GLN A 246 -21.80 0.68 -2.99
N GLY A 247 -20.93 0.72 -1.99
CA GLY A 247 -20.72 -0.39 -1.08
C GLY A 247 -19.28 -0.65 -0.71
N LEU A 248 -19.02 -1.90 -0.31
CA LEU A 248 -17.74 -2.34 0.22
C LEU A 248 -17.02 -3.28 -0.74
N ILE A 249 -15.73 -3.04 -0.92
CA ILE A 249 -14.81 -3.93 -1.64
C ILE A 249 -13.67 -4.30 -0.70
N ILE A 250 -13.37 -5.59 -0.59
CA ILE A 250 -12.22 -6.10 0.17
C ILE A 250 -11.25 -6.75 -0.81
N HIS A 251 -9.98 -6.35 -0.76
CA HIS A 251 -8.92 -6.87 -1.62
C HIS A 251 -7.69 -7.22 -0.80
N GLU A 252 -7.11 -8.38 -1.06
CA GLU A 252 -5.87 -8.84 -0.43
C GLU A 252 -4.69 -8.48 -1.32
N VAL A 253 -3.70 -7.77 -0.78
CA VAL A 253 -2.53 -7.31 -1.53
C VAL A 253 -1.32 -8.19 -1.17
N PRO A 254 -0.67 -8.83 -2.15
CA PRO A 254 0.52 -9.65 -1.90
C PRO A 254 1.69 -8.84 -1.31
N ARG A 255 2.47 -9.45 -0.41
CA ARG A 255 3.68 -8.86 0.22
C ARG A 255 4.82 -8.59 -0.76
N ASN A 256 4.96 -9.42 -1.78
CA ASN A 256 5.92 -9.21 -2.86
C ASN A 256 5.15 -8.83 -4.11
N LEU A 257 5.36 -7.60 -4.56
CA LEU A 257 5.03 -7.17 -5.92
C LEU A 257 6.31 -7.18 -6.76
#